data_AF-A0A1X3H9G5-F1
#
_entry.id   AF-A0A1X3H9G5-F1
#
_cell.length_a   1.000
_cell.length_b   1.000
_cell.length_c   1.000
_cell.angle_alpha   90.00
_cell.angle_beta   90.00
_cell.angle_gamma   90.00
#
_symmetry.space_group_name_H-M   'P 1'
#
loop_
_entity.id
_entity.type
_entity.pdbx_description
1 polymer ?
#
loop_
_entity_poly.entity_id
_entity_poly.type
_entity_poly.pdbx_seq_one_letter_code
_entity_poly.pdbx_strand_id
1 'polypeptide(L)'
;MITRRLAIFRIAASSAVAAAAPAVLAAGKPKAAEHPTLIRLGRRMENLDKICQHRKAAKATARAAYDRLRPDLPEALLVTPYSRNLADSEQETDLHGKLVWPSDPDRGPRSHHTANYLRLALDEWAELEEGELDEEERTGRDYLRQRLPLAERYEAELHAVDERSGYTTASGAHDLACYAMEKLVRRIAAIPALTPEGITIKAQAYDAWMRSGDEMAQDFAAFIMGPGIIGDICRVLSEAGEA
;
A
#
# COMPACT_ATOMS: atom_id res chain seq x y z
N MET A 1 -21.26 32.83 32.07
CA MET A 1 -22.02 32.64 30.81
C MET A 1 -21.04 32.56 29.66
N ILE A 2 -21.23 31.54 28.82
CA ILE A 2 -20.53 31.17 27.57
C ILE A 2 -19.06 30.72 27.75
N THR A 3 -18.91 29.40 27.76
CA THR A 3 -17.73 28.61 28.10
C THR A 3 -16.77 28.48 26.90
N ARG A 4 -15.51 28.90 27.08
CA ARG A 4 -14.36 28.72 26.16
C ARG A 4 -14.07 27.26 25.73
N ARG A 5 -14.82 26.26 26.24
CA ARG A 5 -14.60 24.82 26.07
C ARG A 5 -15.28 24.18 24.86
N LEU A 6 -16.10 24.91 24.10
CA LEU A 6 -16.91 24.32 23.02
C LEU A 6 -16.34 24.49 21.60
N ALA A 7 -15.21 25.19 21.42
CA ALA A 7 -14.61 25.40 20.11
C ALA A 7 -13.59 24.32 19.67
N ILE A 8 -13.17 23.42 20.57
CA ILE A 8 -12.08 22.46 20.29
C ILE A 8 -12.60 21.08 19.83
N PHE A 9 -13.89 20.79 19.97
CA PHE A 9 -14.43 19.45 19.66
C PHE A 9 -14.87 19.20 18.20
N ARG A 10 -14.58 20.11 17.26
CA ARG A 10 -14.98 19.94 15.84
C ARG A 10 -13.86 19.54 14.87
N ILE A 11 -12.72 19.05 15.38
CA ILE A 11 -11.69 18.41 14.53
C ILE A 11 -11.88 16.88 14.46
N ALA A 12 -12.78 16.31 15.28
CA ALA A 12 -13.11 14.89 15.27
C ALA A 12 -14.46 14.62 14.59
N ALA A 13 -14.56 14.90 13.29
CA ALA A 13 -15.60 14.33 12.44
C ALA A 13 -15.18 14.47 10.97
N SER A 14 -14.49 13.45 10.49
CA SER A 14 -14.23 13.24 9.07
C SER A 14 -15.55 13.26 8.28
N SER A 15 -15.48 13.76 7.03
CA SER A 15 -16.48 13.69 5.94
C SER A 15 -17.63 14.72 5.90
N ALA A 16 -17.30 15.94 5.48
CA ALA A 16 -18.06 16.68 4.46
C ALA A 16 -17.26 17.90 3.99
N VAL A 17 -16.97 17.97 2.69
CA VAL A 17 -16.43 19.15 2.01
C VAL A 17 -17.45 20.28 2.11
N ALA A 18 -17.15 21.32 2.88
CA ALA A 18 -17.76 22.63 2.71
C ALA A 18 -16.86 23.69 3.37
N ALA A 19 -16.09 24.38 2.52
CA ALA A 19 -15.56 25.73 2.69
C ALA A 19 -15.74 26.37 4.08
N ALA A 20 -14.95 25.94 5.06
CA ALA A 20 -14.70 26.76 6.22
C ALA A 20 -13.66 27.79 5.78
N ALA A 21 -14.10 29.03 5.58
CA ALA A 21 -13.24 30.18 5.41
C ALA A 21 -12.08 30.11 6.43
N PRO A 22 -10.84 30.47 6.06
CA PRO A 22 -9.76 30.49 7.01
C PRO A 22 -10.21 31.39 8.16
N ALA A 23 -10.39 30.80 9.34
CA ALA A 23 -10.44 31.58 10.56
C ALA A 23 -9.06 32.23 10.64
N VAL A 24 -8.98 33.45 10.10
CA VAL A 24 -7.83 34.32 10.23
C VAL A 24 -7.68 34.54 11.72
N LEU A 25 -6.86 33.72 12.36
CA LEU A 25 -6.33 34.01 13.68
C LEU A 25 -5.78 35.43 13.56
N ALA A 26 -6.43 36.37 14.25
CA ALA A 26 -6.08 37.77 14.19
C ALA A 26 -4.56 37.89 14.36
N ALA A 27 -3.92 38.48 13.35
CA ALA A 27 -2.48 38.50 13.18
C ALA A 27 -1.81 39.36 14.25
N GLY A 28 -1.69 38.84 15.46
CA GLY A 28 -0.60 39.24 16.35
C GLY A 28 0.70 38.95 15.63
N LYS A 29 1.62 39.92 15.55
CA LYS A 29 2.96 39.65 15.03
C LYS A 29 3.54 38.49 15.84
N PRO A 30 3.95 37.38 15.20
CA PRO A 30 4.53 36.27 15.94
C PRO A 30 5.77 36.78 16.69
N LYS A 31 5.85 36.46 17.99
CA LYS A 31 6.95 36.87 18.86
C LYS A 31 8.29 36.26 18.40
N ALA A 32 8.25 35.12 17.71
CA ALA A 32 9.41 34.42 17.17
C ALA A 32 9.28 34.19 15.65
N ALA A 33 10.40 34.20 14.95
CA ALA A 33 10.47 33.70 13.58
C ALA A 33 10.36 32.17 13.57
N GLU A 34 9.68 31.62 12.58
CA GLU A 34 9.55 30.16 12.42
C GLU A 34 10.92 29.51 12.14
N HIS A 35 11.05 28.23 12.47
CA HIS A 35 12.27 27.48 12.20
C HIS A 35 12.56 27.40 10.69
N PRO A 36 13.72 27.91 10.21
CA PRO A 36 14.05 27.90 8.78
C PRO A 36 14.17 26.49 8.20
N THR A 37 14.51 25.51 9.05
CA THR A 37 14.50 24.10 8.67
C THR A 37 13.09 23.59 8.40
N LEU A 38 12.09 23.97 9.21
CA LEU A 38 10.70 23.55 9.02
C LEU A 38 10.16 24.09 7.69
N ILE A 39 10.39 25.37 7.41
CA ILE A 39 10.03 26.01 6.13
C ILE A 39 10.65 25.26 4.94
N ARG A 40 11.97 24.97 5.01
CA ARG A 40 12.67 24.22 3.95
C ARG A 40 12.09 22.82 3.76
N LEU A 41 11.75 22.11 4.84
CA LEU A 41 11.14 20.78 4.75
C LEU A 41 9.72 20.84 4.19
N GLY A 42 8.92 21.86 4.54
CA GLY A 42 7.60 22.09 3.96
C GLY A 42 7.64 22.22 2.44
N ARG A 43 8.54 23.06 1.91
CA ARG A 43 8.73 23.19 0.44
C ARG A 43 9.16 21.87 -0.22
N ARG A 44 9.99 21.07 0.46
CA ARG A 44 10.36 19.73 -0.04
C ARG A 44 9.16 18.78 -0.05
N MET A 45 8.26 18.91 0.93
CA MET A 45 7.06 18.10 1.03
C MET A 45 6.11 18.37 -0.13
N GLU A 46 5.87 19.63 -0.47
CA GLU A 46 5.03 20.00 -1.62
C GLU A 46 5.51 19.36 -2.94
N ASN A 47 6.83 19.38 -3.17
CA ASN A 47 7.41 18.75 -4.36
C ASN A 47 7.26 17.23 -4.33
N LEU A 48 7.43 16.61 -3.16
CA LEU A 48 7.35 15.16 -3.00
C LEU A 48 5.91 14.65 -3.07
N ASP A 49 4.93 15.39 -2.56
CA ASP A 49 3.50 15.08 -2.76
C ASP A 49 3.18 15.01 -4.25
N LYS A 50 3.58 16.03 -5.04
CA LYS A 50 3.39 16.02 -6.50
C LYS A 50 4.01 14.79 -7.17
N ILE A 51 5.22 14.42 -6.79
CA ILE A 51 5.89 13.23 -7.30
C ILE A 51 5.09 11.97 -6.93
N CYS A 52 4.68 11.83 -5.67
CA CYS A 52 3.92 10.68 -5.20
C CYS A 52 2.57 10.56 -5.93
N GLN A 53 1.80 11.65 -6.06
CA GLN A 53 0.54 11.65 -6.80
C GLN A 53 0.73 11.24 -8.26
N HIS A 54 1.79 11.75 -8.92
CA HIS A 54 2.13 11.35 -10.28
C HIS A 54 2.47 9.85 -10.36
N ARG A 55 3.27 9.33 -9.43
CA ARG A 55 3.60 7.88 -9.39
C ARG A 55 2.40 7.01 -9.05
N LYS A 56 1.48 7.49 -8.21
CA LYS A 56 0.22 6.81 -7.89
C LYS A 56 -0.66 6.67 -9.13
N ALA A 57 -0.80 7.74 -9.92
CA ALA A 57 -1.52 7.70 -11.19
C ALA A 57 -0.86 6.76 -12.21
N ALA A 58 0.48 6.77 -12.29
CA ALA A 58 1.23 5.86 -13.14
C ALA A 58 1.05 4.38 -12.73
N LYS A 59 1.12 4.09 -11.42
CA LYS A 59 0.84 2.76 -10.85
C LYS A 59 -0.57 2.29 -11.19
N ALA A 60 -1.58 3.15 -11.05
CA ALA A 60 -2.97 2.82 -11.40
C ALA A 60 -3.13 2.54 -12.91
N THR A 61 -2.46 3.31 -13.77
CA THR A 61 -2.48 3.09 -15.22
C THR A 61 -1.81 1.77 -15.61
N ALA A 62 -0.64 1.48 -15.03
CA ALA A 62 0.07 0.24 -15.25
C ALA A 62 -0.72 -0.98 -14.74
N ARG A 63 -1.42 -0.83 -13.61
CA ARG A 63 -2.30 -1.85 -13.06
C ARG A 63 -3.46 -2.17 -14.03
N ALA A 64 -4.15 -1.15 -14.53
CA ALA A 64 -5.21 -1.34 -15.50
C ALA A 64 -4.70 -2.00 -16.80
N ALA A 65 -3.46 -1.66 -17.22
CA ALA A 65 -2.82 -2.33 -18.34
C ALA A 65 -2.51 -3.80 -18.06
N TYR A 66 -2.01 -4.12 -16.87
CA TYR A 66 -1.76 -5.50 -16.44
C TYR A 66 -3.07 -6.30 -16.43
N ASP A 67 -4.11 -5.81 -15.74
CA ASP A 67 -5.38 -6.52 -15.60
C ASP A 67 -6.03 -6.82 -16.97
N ARG A 68 -5.90 -5.90 -17.93
CA ARG A 68 -6.40 -6.10 -19.30
C ARG A 68 -5.61 -7.15 -20.09
N LEU A 69 -4.32 -7.30 -19.79
CA LEU A 69 -3.40 -8.15 -20.53
C LEU A 69 -3.23 -9.53 -19.90
N ARG A 70 -3.62 -9.69 -18.63
CA ARG A 70 -3.49 -10.92 -17.86
C ARG A 70 -4.26 -12.07 -18.54
N PRO A 71 -3.61 -13.21 -18.83
CA PRO A 71 -4.31 -14.39 -19.30
C PRO A 71 -5.15 -15.01 -18.18
N ASP A 72 -6.23 -15.69 -18.56
CA ASP A 72 -7.00 -16.51 -17.63
C ASP A 72 -6.15 -17.69 -17.13
N LEU A 73 -6.33 -18.05 -15.85
CA LEU A 73 -5.70 -19.23 -15.27
C LEU A 73 -6.21 -20.49 -15.99
N PRO A 74 -5.33 -21.32 -16.59
CA PRO A 74 -5.75 -22.55 -17.26
C PRO A 74 -6.45 -23.50 -16.30
N GLU A 75 -7.64 -23.99 -16.67
CA GLU A 75 -8.42 -24.90 -15.82
C GLU A 75 -7.65 -26.18 -15.44
N ALA A 76 -6.75 -26.64 -16.30
CA ALA A 76 -5.90 -27.80 -16.05
C ALA A 76 -4.95 -27.62 -14.86
N LEU A 77 -4.63 -26.37 -14.47
CA LEU A 77 -3.79 -26.05 -13.31
C LEU A 77 -4.58 -25.91 -12.01
N LEU A 78 -5.90 -25.85 -12.08
CA LEU A 78 -6.75 -25.76 -10.89
C LEU A 78 -6.62 -27.05 -10.06
N VAL A 79 -6.51 -26.87 -8.74
CA VAL A 79 -6.50 -27.98 -7.80
C VAL A 79 -7.87 -28.65 -7.78
N THR A 80 -7.85 -29.97 -7.97
CA THR A 80 -9.02 -30.84 -7.87
C THR A 80 -8.92 -31.71 -6.61
N PRO A 81 -10.00 -32.38 -6.17
CA PRO A 81 -9.92 -33.32 -5.06
C PRO A 81 -8.84 -34.40 -5.25
N TYR A 82 -8.61 -34.84 -6.49
CA TYR A 82 -7.56 -35.79 -6.83
C TYR A 82 -6.16 -35.18 -6.69
N SER A 83 -5.95 -33.98 -7.24
CA SER A 83 -4.60 -33.38 -7.31
C SER A 83 -4.14 -32.69 -6.03
N ARG A 84 -5.06 -32.47 -5.08
CA ARG A 84 -4.77 -31.80 -3.80
C ARG A 84 -3.63 -32.46 -3.02
N ASN A 85 -3.48 -33.78 -3.14
CA ASN A 85 -2.45 -34.53 -2.41
C ASN A 85 -1.20 -34.82 -3.25
N LEU A 86 -1.17 -34.40 -4.53
CA LEU A 86 -0.06 -34.69 -5.44
C LEU A 86 1.03 -33.63 -5.40
N ALA A 87 0.68 -32.39 -5.09
CA ALA A 87 1.61 -31.28 -4.95
C ALA A 87 0.97 -30.15 -4.13
N ASP A 88 1.82 -29.30 -3.55
CA ASP A 88 1.40 -28.05 -2.93
C ASP A 88 0.72 -27.10 -3.94
N SER A 89 0.01 -26.10 -3.42
CA SER A 89 -0.77 -25.17 -4.23
C SER A 89 -0.86 -23.79 -3.61
N GLU A 90 -1.15 -22.79 -4.45
CA GLU A 90 -1.40 -21.41 -4.02
C GLU A 90 -2.82 -20.99 -4.36
N GLN A 91 -3.36 -20.10 -3.52
CA GLN A 91 -4.61 -19.42 -3.83
C GLN A 91 -4.40 -18.44 -4.98
N GLU A 92 -5.37 -18.40 -5.90
CA GLU A 92 -5.36 -17.46 -7.00
C GLU A 92 -5.50 -16.02 -6.46
N THR A 93 -4.39 -15.30 -6.50
CA THR A 93 -4.31 -13.91 -6.05
C THR A 93 -4.08 -12.96 -7.23
N ASP A 94 -4.44 -11.71 -7.00
CA ASP A 94 -4.04 -10.59 -7.83
C ASP A 94 -2.60 -10.17 -7.49
N LEU A 95 -2.10 -9.17 -8.21
CA LEU A 95 -0.76 -8.62 -8.00
C LEU A 95 -0.49 -8.03 -6.60
N HIS A 96 -1.50 -7.91 -5.75
CA HIS A 96 -1.37 -7.45 -4.36
C HIS A 96 -1.55 -8.58 -3.35
N GLY A 97 -1.60 -9.84 -3.80
CA GLY A 97 -1.91 -10.97 -2.93
C GLY A 97 -3.37 -11.01 -2.48
N LYS A 98 -4.27 -10.21 -3.09
CA LYS A 98 -5.71 -10.27 -2.79
C LYS A 98 -6.34 -11.38 -3.63
N LEU A 99 -7.27 -12.13 -3.05
CA LEU A 99 -7.97 -13.19 -3.78
C LEU A 99 -8.73 -12.62 -5.00
N VAL A 100 -8.51 -13.21 -6.17
CA VAL A 100 -9.17 -12.79 -7.43
C VAL A 100 -10.64 -13.16 -7.41
N TRP A 101 -10.95 -14.36 -6.91
CA TRP A 101 -12.32 -14.82 -6.76
C TRP A 101 -12.84 -14.46 -5.38
N PRO A 102 -14.02 -13.83 -5.28
CA PRO A 102 -14.65 -13.70 -3.98
C PRO A 102 -14.85 -15.10 -3.43
N SER A 103 -14.63 -15.22 -2.12
CA SER A 103 -15.02 -16.36 -1.31
C SER A 103 -16.52 -16.59 -1.48
N ASP A 104 -16.93 -17.29 -2.55
CA ASP A 104 -18.17 -18.05 -2.53
C ASP A 104 -18.07 -18.88 -1.24
N PRO A 105 -18.91 -18.61 -0.22
CA PRO A 105 -18.78 -19.27 1.07
C PRO A 105 -18.89 -20.78 0.93
N ASP A 106 -19.51 -21.27 -0.14
CA ASP A 106 -19.70 -22.69 -0.41
C ASP A 106 -18.57 -23.32 -1.24
N ARG A 107 -17.74 -22.52 -1.93
CA ARG A 107 -16.71 -23.03 -2.87
C ARG A 107 -15.26 -22.67 -2.53
N GLY A 108 -15.05 -21.73 -1.60
CA GLY A 108 -13.71 -21.31 -1.18
C GLY A 108 -12.88 -20.65 -2.31
N PRO A 109 -11.69 -20.12 -2.00
CA PRO A 109 -10.80 -19.58 -3.01
C PRO A 109 -10.30 -20.69 -3.94
N ARG A 110 -10.13 -20.36 -5.22
CA ARG A 110 -9.48 -21.27 -6.18
C ARG A 110 -8.02 -21.42 -5.80
N SER A 111 -7.55 -22.67 -5.77
CA SER A 111 -6.13 -22.99 -5.67
C SER A 111 -5.63 -23.54 -6.99
N HIS A 112 -4.35 -23.33 -7.26
CA HIS A 112 -3.68 -23.86 -8.45
C HIS A 112 -2.25 -24.28 -8.14
N HIS A 113 -1.74 -25.19 -8.96
CA HIS A 113 -0.34 -25.58 -8.87
C HIS A 113 0.54 -24.61 -9.66
N THR A 114 1.55 -24.05 -9.01
CA THR A 114 2.61 -23.26 -9.65
C THR A 114 3.67 -24.17 -10.26
N ALA A 115 4.45 -23.68 -11.20
CA ALA A 115 5.55 -24.45 -11.79
C ALA A 115 6.56 -24.88 -10.72
N ASN A 116 6.80 -24.03 -9.72
CA ASN A 116 7.69 -24.36 -8.61
C ASN A 116 7.19 -25.56 -7.79
N TYR A 117 5.91 -25.58 -7.40
CA TYR A 117 5.36 -26.71 -6.63
C TYR A 117 5.32 -28.01 -7.45
N LEU A 118 5.01 -27.91 -8.74
CA LEU A 118 5.05 -29.08 -9.62
C LEU A 118 6.46 -29.64 -9.79
N ARG A 119 7.50 -28.79 -9.87
CA ARG A 119 8.90 -29.25 -9.92
C ARG A 119 9.31 -29.93 -8.63
N LEU A 120 9.04 -29.31 -7.48
CA LEU A 120 9.38 -29.89 -6.17
C LEU A 120 8.77 -31.29 -6.00
N ALA A 121 7.48 -31.45 -6.33
CA ALA A 121 6.83 -32.75 -6.26
C ALA A 121 7.42 -33.78 -7.23
N LEU A 122 7.79 -33.36 -8.46
CA LEU A 122 8.44 -34.25 -9.43
C LEU A 122 9.87 -34.63 -9.02
N ASP A 123 10.60 -33.73 -8.39
CA ASP A 123 11.96 -33.97 -7.89
C ASP A 123 11.92 -34.98 -6.73
N GLU A 124 10.99 -34.84 -5.78
CA GLU A 124 10.76 -35.80 -4.70
C GLU A 124 10.50 -37.21 -5.24
N TRP A 125 9.74 -37.32 -6.33
CA TRP A 125 9.39 -38.61 -6.93
C TRP A 125 10.49 -39.16 -7.86
N ALA A 126 11.45 -38.33 -8.25
CA ALA A 126 12.62 -38.77 -9.00
C ALA A 126 13.65 -39.46 -8.09
N GLU A 127 13.57 -39.26 -6.76
CA GLU A 127 14.40 -39.96 -5.78
C GLU A 127 13.96 -41.42 -5.54
N LEU A 128 12.73 -41.77 -5.95
CA LEU A 128 12.16 -43.12 -5.85
C LEU A 128 12.59 -43.96 -7.06
N GLU A 129 12.97 -45.24 -6.86
CA GLU A 129 13.29 -46.12 -7.99
C GLU A 129 12.02 -46.45 -8.79
N GLU A 130 12.12 -46.59 -10.12
CA GLU A 130 10.93 -46.76 -10.99
C GLU A 130 10.14 -48.06 -10.71
N GLY A 131 10.77 -49.05 -10.05
CA GLY A 131 10.13 -50.27 -9.58
C GLY A 131 9.44 -50.15 -8.22
N GLU A 132 9.67 -49.06 -7.49
CA GLU A 132 9.10 -48.81 -6.16
C GLU A 132 7.76 -48.09 -6.22
N LEU A 133 7.45 -47.43 -7.35
CA LEU A 133 6.19 -46.71 -7.53
C LEU A 133 5.02 -47.66 -7.79
N ASP A 134 3.93 -47.47 -7.03
CA ASP A 134 2.67 -48.13 -7.31
C ASP A 134 1.94 -47.51 -8.53
N GLU A 135 0.75 -48.03 -8.87
CA GLU A 135 -0.02 -47.52 -10.01
C GLU A 135 -0.58 -46.11 -9.79
N GLU A 136 -0.96 -45.77 -8.55
CA GLU A 136 -1.48 -44.45 -8.19
C GLU A 136 -0.37 -43.40 -8.26
N GLU A 137 0.81 -43.72 -7.73
CA GLU A 137 2.01 -42.90 -7.82
C GLU A 137 2.45 -42.76 -9.28
N ARG A 138 2.50 -43.81 -10.11
CA ARG A 138 2.82 -43.62 -11.54
C ARG A 138 1.83 -42.67 -12.24
N THR A 139 0.54 -42.82 -11.94
CA THR A 139 -0.52 -41.98 -12.52
C THR A 139 -0.40 -40.52 -12.07
N GLY A 140 -0.13 -40.28 -10.78
CA GLY A 140 0.11 -38.94 -10.25
C GLY A 140 1.32 -38.27 -10.91
N ARG A 141 2.34 -39.06 -11.28
CA ARG A 141 3.62 -38.54 -11.79
C ARG A 141 3.40 -38.01 -13.18
N ASP A 142 2.70 -38.80 -13.97
CA ASP A 142 2.30 -38.44 -15.33
C ASP A 142 1.32 -37.26 -15.30
N TYR A 143 0.41 -37.20 -14.31
CA TYR A 143 -0.48 -36.06 -14.09
C TYR A 143 0.29 -34.75 -13.86
N LEU A 144 1.33 -34.76 -13.01
CA LEU A 144 2.18 -33.60 -12.73
C LEU A 144 3.06 -33.23 -13.93
N ARG A 145 3.68 -34.21 -14.60
CA ARG A 145 4.50 -34.02 -15.81
C ARG A 145 3.73 -33.33 -16.94
N GLN A 146 2.46 -33.66 -17.12
CA GLN A 146 1.61 -33.03 -18.13
C GLN A 146 1.29 -31.55 -17.80
N ARG A 147 1.29 -31.18 -16.53
CA ARG A 147 0.90 -29.84 -16.06
C ARG A 147 2.06 -28.88 -15.91
N LEU A 148 3.24 -29.36 -15.57
CA LEU A 148 4.44 -28.53 -15.46
C LEU A 148 4.63 -27.60 -16.68
N PRO A 149 4.62 -28.08 -17.94
CA PRO A 149 4.79 -27.19 -19.10
C PRO A 149 3.61 -26.25 -19.38
N LEU A 150 2.46 -26.45 -18.72
CA LEU A 150 1.33 -25.50 -18.75
C LEU A 150 1.56 -24.39 -17.72
N ALA A 151 1.98 -24.75 -16.50
CA ALA A 151 2.29 -23.80 -15.44
C ALA A 151 3.46 -22.89 -15.84
N GLU A 152 4.53 -23.46 -16.41
CA GLU A 152 5.69 -22.70 -16.89
C GLU A 152 5.30 -21.67 -17.95
N ARG A 153 4.42 -22.05 -18.89
CA ARG A 153 3.93 -21.14 -19.93
C ARG A 153 3.09 -20.02 -19.34
N TYR A 154 2.15 -20.37 -18.48
CA TYR A 154 1.27 -19.40 -17.84
C TYR A 154 2.06 -18.39 -17.00
N GLU A 155 3.01 -18.84 -16.19
CA GLU A 155 3.87 -17.95 -15.40
C GLU A 155 4.79 -17.08 -16.28
N ALA A 156 5.34 -17.64 -17.36
CA ALA A 156 6.11 -16.87 -18.33
C ALA A 156 5.25 -15.79 -19.02
N GLU A 157 3.98 -16.10 -19.33
CA GLU A 157 3.03 -15.12 -19.87
C GLU A 157 2.70 -14.04 -18.83
N LEU A 158 2.46 -14.39 -17.56
CA LEU A 158 2.25 -13.41 -16.48
C LEU A 158 3.46 -12.48 -16.32
N HIS A 159 4.67 -13.03 -16.39
CA HIS A 159 5.90 -12.23 -16.36
C HIS A 159 5.99 -11.28 -17.56
N ALA A 160 5.74 -11.77 -18.78
CA ALA A 160 5.72 -10.94 -19.98
C ALA A 160 4.64 -9.84 -19.93
N VAL A 161 3.50 -10.13 -19.30
CA VAL A 161 2.44 -9.14 -19.04
C VAL A 161 2.89 -8.09 -18.03
N ASP A 162 3.59 -8.47 -16.96
CA ASP A 162 4.18 -7.51 -16.02
C ASP A 162 5.18 -6.58 -16.72
N GLU A 163 6.12 -7.14 -17.49
CA GLU A 163 7.11 -6.37 -18.25
C GLU A 163 6.44 -5.39 -19.23
N ARG A 164 5.44 -5.85 -19.99
CA ARG A 164 4.69 -5.02 -20.94
C ARG A 164 3.84 -3.95 -20.29
N SER A 165 3.23 -4.26 -19.15
CA SER A 165 2.41 -3.29 -18.40
C SER A 165 3.26 -2.29 -17.63
N GLY A 166 4.51 -2.65 -17.32
CA GLY A 166 5.42 -1.86 -16.49
C GLY A 166 4.95 -1.77 -15.03
N TYR A 167 4.08 -2.69 -14.59
CA TYR A 167 3.43 -2.59 -13.29
C TYR A 167 4.41 -2.67 -12.12
N THR A 168 5.27 -3.68 -12.06
CA THR A 168 6.29 -3.79 -11.00
C THR A 168 7.17 -2.54 -10.91
N THR A 169 7.58 -2.00 -12.05
CA THR A 169 8.39 -0.76 -12.11
C THR A 169 7.61 0.45 -11.58
N ALA A 170 6.35 0.62 -12.00
CA ALA A 170 5.50 1.72 -11.54
C ALA A 170 5.17 1.60 -10.05
N SER A 171 4.93 0.40 -9.55
CA SER A 171 4.71 0.14 -8.12
C SER A 171 5.95 0.48 -7.31
N GLY A 172 7.12 -0.06 -7.68
CA GLY A 172 8.37 0.23 -6.98
C GLY A 172 8.70 1.73 -6.94
N ALA A 173 8.45 2.46 -8.02
CA ALA A 173 8.64 3.91 -8.06
C ALA A 173 7.67 4.68 -7.14
N HIS A 174 6.42 4.22 -7.04
CA HIS A 174 5.44 4.76 -6.10
C HIS A 174 5.85 4.46 -4.65
N ASP A 175 6.20 3.22 -4.35
CA ASP A 175 6.52 2.78 -2.99
C ASP A 175 7.79 3.49 -2.47
N LEU A 176 8.78 3.72 -3.34
CA LEU A 176 9.95 4.56 -3.02
C LEU A 176 9.57 6.03 -2.73
N ALA A 177 8.61 6.60 -3.47
CA ALA A 177 8.13 7.96 -3.24
C ALA A 177 7.39 8.07 -1.89
N CYS A 178 6.55 7.08 -1.57
CA CYS A 178 5.91 6.97 -0.26
C CYS A 178 6.95 6.84 0.85
N TYR A 179 7.93 5.95 0.72
CA TYR A 179 8.99 5.82 1.73
C TYR A 179 9.79 7.13 1.95
N ALA A 180 10.09 7.86 0.87
CA ALA A 180 10.73 9.16 0.97
C ALA A 180 9.85 10.18 1.70
N MET A 181 8.54 10.14 1.47
CA MET A 181 7.57 11.01 2.12
C MET A 181 7.46 10.69 3.61
N GLU A 182 7.52 9.41 4.01
CA GLU A 182 7.50 8.97 5.41
C GLU A 182 8.63 9.62 6.19
N LYS A 183 9.85 9.49 5.65
CA LYS A 183 11.06 10.06 6.23
C LYS A 183 10.94 11.58 6.38
N LEU A 184 10.30 12.23 5.42
CA LEU A 184 10.11 13.68 5.46
C LEU A 184 9.07 14.08 6.51
N VAL A 185 7.93 13.39 6.58
CA VAL A 185 6.90 13.59 7.62
C VAL A 185 7.52 13.46 9.01
N ARG A 186 8.29 12.40 9.28
CA ARG A 186 8.95 12.21 10.58
C ARG A 186 9.87 13.37 10.96
N ARG A 187 10.62 13.90 9.99
CA ARG A 187 11.50 15.06 10.20
C ARG A 187 10.72 16.34 10.46
N ILE A 188 9.59 16.53 9.78
CA ILE A 188 8.68 17.66 10.01
C ILE A 188 8.04 17.54 11.41
N ALA A 189 7.58 16.35 11.78
CA ALA A 189 6.97 16.04 13.07
C ALA A 189 7.88 16.42 14.25
N ALA A 190 9.17 16.09 14.13
CA ALA A 190 10.19 16.27 15.17
C ALA A 190 10.55 17.74 15.45
N ILE A 191 10.23 18.68 14.57
CA ILE A 191 10.53 20.10 14.77
C ILE A 191 9.27 20.78 15.32
N PRO A 192 9.28 21.37 16.52
CA PRO A 192 8.13 22.11 17.04
C PRO A 192 7.75 23.25 16.09
N ALA A 193 6.47 23.49 15.84
CA ALA A 193 6.04 24.73 15.21
C ALA A 193 5.98 25.86 16.24
N LEU A 194 6.54 27.01 15.89
CA LEU A 194 6.53 28.23 16.72
C LEU A 194 5.50 29.26 16.24
N THR A 195 4.96 29.06 15.05
CA THR A 195 4.04 30.01 14.41
C THR A 195 2.87 29.28 13.74
N PRO A 196 1.78 30.00 13.37
CA PRO A 196 0.72 29.44 12.54
C PRO A 196 1.20 28.87 11.19
N GLU A 197 2.27 29.44 10.62
CA GLU A 197 2.89 28.91 9.39
C GLU A 197 3.47 27.52 9.61
N GLY A 198 4.20 27.29 10.71
CA GLY A 198 4.72 25.97 11.06
C GLY A 198 3.62 24.93 11.29
N ILE A 199 2.51 25.31 11.93
CA ILE A 199 1.34 24.44 12.10
C ILE A 199 0.76 24.07 10.73
N THR A 200 0.66 25.04 9.82
CA THR A 200 0.17 24.82 8.45
C THR A 200 1.07 23.83 7.70
N ILE A 201 2.39 23.97 7.79
CA ILE A 201 3.35 23.03 7.19
C ILE A 201 3.13 21.61 7.71
N LYS A 202 2.94 21.45 9.02
CA LYS A 202 2.66 20.14 9.63
C LYS A 202 1.33 19.55 9.16
N ALA A 203 0.28 20.36 9.09
CA ALA A 203 -1.03 19.93 8.62
C ALA A 203 -0.98 19.49 7.14
N GLN A 204 -0.28 20.23 6.29
CA GLN A 204 -0.07 19.87 4.88
C GLN A 204 0.73 18.57 4.73
N ALA A 205 1.78 18.38 5.54
CA ALA A 205 2.55 17.14 5.54
C ALA A 205 1.70 15.93 5.97
N TYR A 206 0.84 16.11 6.97
CA TYR A 206 -0.12 15.08 7.40
C TYR A 206 -1.11 14.75 6.28
N ASP A 207 -1.72 15.77 5.65
CA ASP A 207 -2.67 15.57 4.55
C ASP A 207 -2.04 14.87 3.33
N ALA A 208 -0.85 15.31 2.90
CA ALA A 208 -0.12 14.68 1.81
C ALA A 208 0.15 13.19 2.08
N TRP A 209 0.53 12.87 3.31
CA TRP A 209 0.77 11.49 3.74
C TRP A 209 -0.51 10.65 3.71
N MET A 210 -1.62 11.16 4.24
CA MET A 210 -2.93 10.49 4.20
C MET A 210 -3.39 10.19 2.77
N ARG A 211 -3.13 11.10 1.83
CA ARG A 211 -3.47 10.93 0.41
C ARG A 211 -2.58 9.93 -0.33
N SER A 212 -1.43 9.54 0.21
CA SER A 212 -0.53 8.56 -0.42
C SER A 212 -1.19 7.18 -0.58
N GLY A 213 -2.14 6.82 0.30
CA GLY A 213 -3.09 5.72 0.09
C GLY A 213 -2.65 4.35 0.62
N ASP A 214 -1.71 4.30 1.55
CA ASP A 214 -1.38 3.10 2.32
C ASP A 214 -2.19 3.11 3.64
N GLU A 215 -3.03 2.10 3.90
CA GLU A 215 -3.83 1.99 5.13
C GLU A 215 -2.94 2.03 6.37
N MET A 216 -1.78 1.37 6.33
CA MET A 216 -0.81 1.41 7.42
C MET A 216 -0.25 2.83 7.59
N ALA A 217 -0.09 3.57 6.51
CA ALA A 217 0.34 4.96 6.55
C ALA A 217 -0.68 5.87 7.25
N GLN A 218 -1.99 5.58 7.18
CA GLN A 218 -3.03 6.38 7.80
C GLN A 218 -2.99 6.30 9.34
N ASP A 219 -2.96 5.08 9.88
CA ASP A 219 -2.86 4.85 11.33
C ASP A 219 -1.56 5.45 11.88
N PHE A 220 -0.49 5.27 11.12
CA PHE A 220 0.83 5.73 11.51
C PHE A 220 0.98 7.26 11.51
N ALA A 221 0.36 7.96 10.54
CA ALA A 221 0.34 9.41 10.52
C ALA A 221 -0.40 9.99 11.72
N ALA A 222 -1.56 9.43 12.07
CA ALA A 222 -2.32 9.87 13.23
C ALA A 222 -1.49 9.74 14.51
N PHE A 223 -0.77 8.63 14.66
CA PHE A 223 0.10 8.37 15.81
C PHE A 223 1.31 9.32 15.88
N ILE A 224 2.02 9.55 14.77
CA ILE A 224 3.24 10.37 14.75
C ILE A 224 2.94 11.87 14.83
N MET A 225 2.00 12.35 14.01
CA MET A 225 1.80 13.78 13.81
C MET A 225 0.75 14.36 14.75
N GLY A 226 -0.27 13.58 15.12
CA GLY A 226 -1.44 14.04 15.87
C GLY A 226 -1.07 14.73 17.19
N PRO A 227 -0.37 14.04 18.12
CA PRO A 227 0.01 14.65 19.40
C PRO A 227 0.91 15.88 19.23
N GLY A 228 1.86 15.84 18.28
CA GLY A 228 2.78 16.95 18.02
C GLY A 228 2.08 18.20 17.48
N ILE A 229 1.15 18.04 16.53
CA ILE A 229 0.35 19.15 16.00
C ILE A 229 -0.51 19.78 17.09
N ILE A 230 -1.18 18.98 17.92
CA ILE A 230 -2.02 19.48 19.02
C ILE A 230 -1.16 20.27 20.03
N GLY A 231 0.00 19.73 20.41
CA GLY A 231 0.93 20.41 21.31
C GLY A 231 1.41 21.76 20.76
N ASP A 232 1.70 21.82 19.46
CA ASP A 232 2.11 23.05 18.79
C ASP A 232 0.99 24.08 18.70
N ILE A 233 -0.25 23.66 18.39
CA ILE A 233 -1.42 24.54 18.40
C ILE A 233 -1.61 25.16 19.79
N CYS A 234 -1.59 24.35 20.84
CA CYS A 234 -1.73 24.84 22.21
C CYS A 234 -0.64 25.86 22.57
N ARG A 235 0.61 25.61 22.15
CA ARG A 235 1.73 26.54 22.36
C ARG A 235 1.50 27.88 21.66
N VAL A 236 1.26 27.86 20.36
CA VAL A 236 1.08 29.07 19.54
C VAL A 236 -0.12 29.91 20.02
N LEU A 237 -1.22 29.26 20.41
CA LEU A 237 -2.39 29.96 20.95
C LEU A 237 -2.14 30.58 22.33
N SER A 238 -1.31 29.96 23.17
CA SER A 238 -1.00 30.48 24.51
C SER A 238 -0.13 31.74 24.42
N GLU A 239 0.87 31.74 23.55
CA GLU A 239 1.78 32.88 23.35
C GLU A 239 1.09 34.11 22.74
N ALA A 240 0.03 33.89 21.93
CA ALA A 240 -0.79 34.93 21.34
C ALA A 240 -1.74 35.61 22.34
N GLY A 241 -2.08 34.95 23.45
CA GLY A 241 -2.93 35.52 24.51
C GLY A 241 -2.21 36.47 25.47
N GLU A 242 -0.87 36.48 25.44
CA GLU A 242 0.00 37.31 26.27
C GLU A 242 0.57 38.52 25.51
N ALA A 243 0.00 38.88 24.36
CA ALA A 243 0.40 40.02 23.53
C ALA A 243 -0.73 41.04 23.46
#